data_AF-A0A5J6CYR6-F1
#
_entry.id   AF-A0A5J6CYR6-F1
#
_cell.length_a   1.000
_cell.length_b   1.000
_cell.length_c   1.000
_cell.angle_alpha   90.00
_cell.angle_beta   90.00
_cell.angle_gamma   90.00
#
_symmetry.space_group_name_H-M   'P 1'
#
loop_
_entity.id
_entity.type
_entity.pdbx_description
1 polymer ?
#
loop_
_entity_poly.entity_id
_entity_poly.type
_entity_poly.pdbx_seq_one_letter_code
_entity_poly.pdbx_strand_id
1 'polypeptide(L)'
;MSKGEELFTGVVPILVELDGDVNGQKFSVSGEGEGDATYGKLTLKFICTTGKLPVPWPTLVTTFSYGVQCFSRYPDHMKQHDFFKSAMPEGYVQERTIFYKDDGNYKTRAEVKFEGDTLVNRIELKGIDFKEDGNILGHKMEYNYNSHNVYIMADKPKNGIKVNFKIRHNIKDGSVQLADHYQQNTPIGDGPVLLPDNHYLSTQSALSKDPNEKRDHMILLEFVTAAGITHGMDELYK
;
A
#
# COMPACT_ATOMS: atom_id res chain seq x y z
N MET A 1 -16.52 -11.99 -10.64
CA MET A 1 -15.89 -10.75 -11.10
C MET A 1 -16.83 -9.59 -10.82
N SER A 2 -16.32 -8.46 -10.36
CA SER A 2 -17.12 -7.26 -10.06
C SER A 2 -17.13 -6.31 -11.26
N LYS A 3 -18.08 -5.37 -11.34
CA LYS A 3 -18.08 -4.34 -12.39
C LYS A 3 -16.83 -3.47 -12.34
N GLY A 4 -16.32 -3.17 -11.14
CA GLY A 4 -15.12 -2.37 -10.96
C GLY A 4 -13.86 -3.03 -11.53
N GLU A 5 -13.85 -4.35 -11.79
CA GLU A 5 -12.73 -5.02 -12.46
C GLU A 5 -12.50 -4.53 -13.89
N GLU A 6 -13.56 -4.11 -14.60
CA GLU A 6 -13.46 -3.62 -15.99
C GLU A 6 -12.56 -2.39 -16.11
N LEU A 7 -12.47 -1.58 -15.04
CA LEU A 7 -11.64 -0.37 -14.94
C LEU A 7 -10.13 -0.67 -14.88
N PHE A 8 -9.74 -1.93 -14.67
CA PHE A 8 -8.34 -2.34 -14.47
C PHE A 8 -7.84 -3.34 -15.52
N THR A 9 -8.52 -3.43 -16.67
CA THR A 9 -8.16 -4.35 -17.77
C THR A 9 -6.95 -3.88 -18.58
N GLY A 10 -6.50 -2.64 -18.39
CA GLY A 10 -5.32 -2.06 -19.01
C GLY A 10 -4.44 -1.30 -18.02
N VAL A 11 -3.51 -0.51 -18.56
CA VAL A 11 -2.66 0.38 -17.78
C VAL A 11 -3.49 1.57 -17.32
N VAL A 12 -3.45 1.85 -16.02
CA VAL A 12 -4.20 2.95 -15.39
C VAL A 12 -3.21 3.95 -14.79
N PRO A 13 -3.31 5.25 -15.12
CA PRO A 13 -2.54 6.31 -14.46
C PRO A 13 -2.84 6.38 -12.96
N ILE A 14 -1.81 6.64 -12.16
CA ILE A 14 -1.92 6.76 -10.70
C ILE A 14 -1.40 8.11 -10.25
N LEU A 15 -2.16 8.75 -9.36
CA LEU A 15 -1.72 9.90 -8.59
C LEU A 15 -1.77 9.56 -7.09
N VAL A 16 -0.71 9.88 -6.37
CA VAL A 16 -0.63 9.74 -4.91
C VAL A 16 -0.29 11.09 -4.31
N GLU A 17 -1.07 11.51 -3.32
CA GLU A 17 -0.80 12.72 -2.55
C GLU A 17 -0.82 12.39 -1.07
N LEU A 18 0.22 12.79 -0.35
CA LEU A 18 0.33 12.59 1.09
C LEU A 18 0.69 13.91 1.77
N ASP A 19 -0.09 14.26 2.78
CA ASP A 19 0.26 15.26 3.79
C ASP A 19 0.59 14.56 5.11
N GLY A 20 1.80 14.83 5.60
CA GLY A 20 2.39 14.14 6.74
C GLY A 20 2.82 15.09 7.85
N ASP A 21 2.70 14.63 9.09
CA ASP A 21 3.22 15.29 10.28
C ASP A 21 3.77 14.23 11.23
N VAL A 22 5.09 14.17 11.42
CA VAL A 22 5.75 13.22 12.34
C VAL A 22 6.49 14.02 13.40
N ASN A 23 6.09 13.87 14.67
CA ASN A 23 6.62 14.67 15.79
C ASN A 23 6.60 16.20 15.51
N GLY A 24 5.60 16.70 14.78
CA GLY A 24 5.50 18.12 14.41
C GLY A 24 6.31 18.51 13.18
N GLN A 25 7.15 17.62 12.63
CA GLN A 25 7.83 17.83 11.36
C GLN A 25 6.85 17.57 10.21
N LYS A 26 6.35 18.64 9.60
CA LYS A 26 5.41 18.60 8.49
C LYS A 26 6.12 18.35 7.17
N PHE A 27 5.53 17.52 6.32
CA PHE A 27 6.03 17.24 4.98
C PHE A 27 4.90 16.85 4.03
N SER A 28 5.12 17.03 2.74
CA SER A 28 4.20 16.55 1.70
C SER A 28 4.95 15.75 0.64
N VAL A 29 4.28 14.73 0.10
CA VAL A 29 4.81 13.87 -0.97
C VAL A 29 3.78 13.79 -2.09
N SER A 30 4.24 13.99 -3.32
CA SER A 30 3.47 13.75 -4.53
C SER A 30 4.09 12.59 -5.29
N GLY A 31 3.25 11.67 -5.75
CA GLY A 31 3.64 10.50 -6.51
C GLY A 31 2.83 10.36 -7.79
N GLU A 32 3.51 10.03 -8.88
CA GLU A 32 2.88 9.78 -10.18
C GLU A 32 3.43 8.50 -10.79
N GLY A 33 2.62 7.85 -11.62
CA GLY A 33 3.04 6.71 -12.41
C GLY A 33 1.84 5.92 -12.92
N GLU A 34 1.99 4.61 -12.99
CA GLU A 34 0.99 3.73 -13.58
C GLU A 34 0.92 2.38 -12.88
N GLY A 35 -0.25 1.75 -13.00
CA GLY A 35 -0.50 0.39 -12.53
C GLY A 35 -1.11 -0.47 -13.63
N ASP A 36 -0.72 -1.73 -13.64
CA ASP A 36 -1.28 -2.77 -14.51
C ASP A 36 -1.67 -3.98 -13.65
N ALA A 37 -2.97 -4.08 -13.37
CA ALA A 37 -3.51 -5.12 -12.49
C ALA A 37 -3.46 -6.51 -13.13
N THR A 38 -3.34 -6.61 -14.46
CA THR A 38 -3.21 -7.89 -15.17
C THR A 38 -1.93 -8.60 -14.75
N TYR A 39 -0.85 -7.86 -14.55
CA TYR A 39 0.43 -8.38 -14.08
C TYR A 39 0.69 -8.12 -12.61
N GLY A 40 -0.20 -7.39 -11.94
CA GLY A 40 -0.02 -7.02 -10.54
C GLY A 40 1.08 -6.00 -10.33
N LYS A 41 1.35 -5.16 -11.34
CA LYS A 41 2.55 -4.33 -11.44
C LYS A 41 2.23 -2.86 -11.15
N LEU A 42 3.11 -2.21 -10.38
CA LEU A 42 3.10 -0.77 -10.13
C LEU A 42 4.46 -0.17 -10.49
N THR A 43 4.47 0.99 -11.12
CA THR A 43 5.68 1.78 -11.38
C THR A 43 5.41 3.23 -11.00
N LEU A 44 6.03 3.72 -9.93
CA LEU A 44 5.72 5.00 -9.31
C LEU A 44 6.99 5.79 -9.00
N LYS A 45 6.94 7.11 -9.19
CA LYS A 45 7.96 8.06 -8.73
C LYS A 45 7.33 8.99 -7.70
N PHE A 46 7.91 9.02 -6.50
CA PHE A 46 7.50 9.89 -5.40
C PHE A 46 8.52 10.99 -5.18
N ILE A 47 8.07 12.21 -4.93
CA ILE A 47 8.90 13.38 -4.64
C ILE A 47 8.40 14.03 -3.36
N CYS A 48 9.31 14.30 -2.41
CA CYS A 48 9.02 15.16 -1.28
C CYS A 48 8.97 16.61 -1.76
N THR A 49 7.79 17.23 -1.74
CA THR A 49 7.57 18.58 -2.29
C THR A 49 7.95 19.68 -1.30
N THR A 50 8.16 19.33 -0.03
CA THR A 50 8.53 20.24 1.05
C THR A 50 10.03 20.20 1.39
N GLY A 51 10.86 19.59 0.54
CA GLY A 51 12.31 19.51 0.71
C GLY A 51 12.79 18.12 1.14
N LYS A 52 13.62 18.04 2.18
CA LYS A 52 14.12 16.76 2.70
C LYS A 52 13.00 16.04 3.45
N LEU A 53 12.79 14.76 3.17
CA LEU A 53 11.83 13.95 3.91
C LEU A 53 12.33 13.74 5.35
N PRO A 54 11.50 13.96 6.40
CA PRO A 54 11.93 13.83 7.80
C PRO A 54 11.99 12.38 8.30
N VAL A 55 11.61 11.42 7.44
CA VAL A 55 11.60 9.98 7.74
C VAL A 55 12.24 9.21 6.58
N PRO A 56 12.68 7.96 6.76
CA PRO A 56 13.25 7.16 5.69
C PRO A 56 12.17 6.74 4.68
N TRP A 57 12.41 6.93 3.39
CA TRP A 57 11.50 6.50 2.32
C TRP A 57 10.90 5.08 2.48
N PRO A 58 11.67 4.04 2.91
CA PRO A 58 11.10 2.70 3.12
C PRO A 58 9.92 2.66 4.11
N THR A 59 9.85 3.56 5.09
CA THR A 59 8.76 3.57 6.09
C THR A 59 7.42 4.02 5.50
N LEU A 60 7.43 4.62 4.31
CA LEU A 60 6.23 5.15 3.65
C LEU A 60 5.74 4.28 2.49
N VAL A 61 6.51 3.26 2.07
CA VAL A 61 6.15 2.37 0.94
C VAL A 61 4.75 1.80 1.08
N THR A 62 4.40 1.26 2.26
CA THR A 62 3.08 0.67 2.51
C THR A 62 1.96 1.72 2.48
N THR A 63 2.24 2.93 2.96
CA THR A 63 1.28 4.05 2.95
C THR A 63 1.00 4.52 1.52
N PHE A 64 2.02 4.56 0.66
CA PHE A 64 1.87 4.95 -0.75
C PHE A 64 1.24 3.86 -1.62
N SER A 65 1.96 2.73 -1.77
CA SER A 65 1.69 1.71 -2.78
C SER A 65 0.72 0.63 -2.31
N TYR A 66 0.78 0.25 -1.03
CA TYR A 66 -0.27 -0.60 -0.47
C TYR A 66 -1.55 0.19 -0.18
N GLY A 67 -1.60 1.50 -0.48
CA GLY A 67 -2.86 2.21 -0.66
C GLY A 67 -3.60 1.79 -1.93
N VAL A 68 -2.88 1.44 -2.99
CA VAL A 68 -3.45 1.11 -4.29
C VAL A 68 -3.49 -0.42 -4.53
N GLN A 69 -3.86 -1.18 -3.50
CA GLN A 69 -3.99 -2.65 -3.56
C GLN A 69 -5.02 -3.15 -4.60
N CYS A 70 -5.85 -2.26 -5.15
CA CYS A 70 -6.66 -2.51 -6.33
C CYS A 70 -5.84 -2.96 -7.55
N PHE A 71 -4.54 -2.67 -7.63
CA PHE A 71 -3.64 -3.19 -8.68
C PHE A 71 -3.08 -4.59 -8.40
N SER A 72 -3.48 -5.26 -7.32
CA SER A 72 -3.06 -6.65 -7.07
C SER A 72 -3.59 -7.59 -8.15
N ARG A 73 -2.76 -8.52 -8.61
CA ARG A 73 -3.20 -9.57 -9.53
C ARG A 73 -3.92 -10.66 -8.76
N TYR A 74 -5.24 -10.74 -8.94
CA TYR A 74 -6.03 -11.87 -8.47
C TYR A 74 -6.10 -12.94 -9.57
N PRO A 75 -5.65 -14.19 -9.31
CA PRO A 75 -5.90 -15.31 -10.21
C PRO A 75 -7.39 -15.44 -10.52
N ASP A 76 -7.76 -15.95 -11.69
CA ASP A 76 -9.16 -15.98 -12.15
C ASP A 76 -10.11 -16.62 -11.13
N HIS A 77 -9.68 -17.72 -10.50
CA HIS A 77 -10.45 -18.43 -9.48
C HIS A 77 -10.52 -17.75 -8.12
N MET A 78 -9.84 -16.62 -7.96
CA MET A 78 -9.84 -15.80 -6.74
C MET A 78 -10.49 -14.43 -6.96
N LYS A 79 -10.90 -14.07 -8.17
CA LYS A 79 -11.45 -12.73 -8.48
C LYS A 79 -12.72 -12.41 -7.69
N GLN A 80 -13.47 -13.41 -7.23
CA GLN A 80 -14.60 -13.23 -6.31
C GLN A 80 -14.20 -12.75 -4.90
N HIS A 81 -12.90 -12.68 -4.60
CA HIS A 81 -12.33 -12.20 -3.34
C HIS A 81 -11.61 -10.85 -3.50
N ASP A 82 -11.73 -10.20 -4.66
CA ASP A 82 -11.11 -8.89 -4.90
C ASP A 82 -12.01 -7.75 -4.41
N PHE A 83 -11.93 -7.47 -3.11
CA PHE A 83 -12.64 -6.36 -2.48
C PHE A 83 -12.25 -5.02 -3.12
N PHE A 84 -10.95 -4.81 -3.35
CA PHE A 84 -10.39 -3.51 -3.74
C PHE A 84 -10.95 -3.02 -5.08
N LYS A 85 -10.98 -3.90 -6.10
CA LYS A 85 -11.58 -3.54 -7.40
C LYS A 85 -13.09 -3.43 -7.31
N SER A 86 -13.75 -4.24 -6.47
CA SER A 86 -15.21 -4.22 -6.35
C SER A 86 -15.78 -2.92 -5.78
N ALA A 87 -14.99 -2.16 -5.03
CA ALA A 87 -15.38 -0.88 -4.48
C ALA A 87 -15.23 0.29 -5.48
N MET A 88 -14.66 0.06 -6.67
CA MET A 88 -14.43 1.09 -7.68
C MET A 88 -15.64 1.26 -8.61
N PRO A 89 -15.90 2.48 -9.14
CA PRO A 89 -15.05 3.68 -9.11
C PRO A 89 -15.15 4.57 -7.86
N GLU A 90 -16.21 4.44 -7.06
CA GLU A 90 -16.47 5.28 -5.87
C GLU A 90 -15.33 5.19 -4.85
N GLY A 91 -14.70 4.02 -4.77
CA GLY A 91 -13.49 3.78 -4.04
C GLY A 91 -13.68 3.25 -2.63
N TYR A 92 -12.59 3.24 -1.89
CA TYR A 92 -12.55 2.82 -0.49
C TYR A 92 -11.73 3.78 0.36
N VAL A 93 -12.10 3.87 1.63
CA VAL A 93 -11.25 4.44 2.68
C VAL A 93 -10.33 3.35 3.17
N GLN A 94 -9.05 3.67 3.34
CA GLN A 94 -8.06 2.81 3.97
C GLN A 94 -7.45 3.49 5.19
N GLU A 95 -7.55 2.84 6.33
CA GLU A 95 -7.01 3.33 7.60
C GLU A 95 -5.95 2.36 8.12
N ARG A 96 -4.86 2.91 8.66
CA ARG A 96 -3.83 2.10 9.32
C ARG A 96 -3.37 2.69 10.64
N THR A 97 -2.97 1.80 11.53
CA THR A 97 -1.98 2.11 12.57
C THR A 97 -0.75 1.23 12.35
N ILE A 98 0.43 1.85 12.33
CA ILE A 98 1.71 1.20 12.09
C ILE A 98 2.60 1.44 13.31
N PHE A 99 2.87 0.39 14.09
CA PHE A 99 3.69 0.47 15.29
C PHE A 99 5.13 0.09 14.97
N TYR A 100 6.06 1.03 15.12
CA TYR A 100 7.48 0.72 15.04
C TYR A 100 7.94 0.19 16.39
N LYS A 101 8.41 -1.06 16.42
CA LYS A 101 8.85 -1.68 17.67
C LYS A 101 9.94 -0.83 18.34
N ASP A 102 9.77 -0.56 19.62
CA ASP A 102 10.67 0.26 20.45
C ASP A 102 10.84 1.72 19.95
N ASP A 103 9.90 2.24 19.17
CA ASP A 103 9.87 3.61 18.62
C ASP A 103 8.40 4.10 18.51
N GLY A 104 8.15 5.15 17.74
CA GLY A 104 6.82 5.76 17.56
C GLY A 104 5.84 4.95 16.71
N ASN A 105 4.71 5.56 16.37
CA ASN A 105 3.70 4.96 15.50
C ASN A 105 3.16 5.94 14.46
N TYR A 106 2.78 5.43 13.29
CA TYR A 106 1.98 6.17 12.31
C TYR A 106 0.51 5.81 12.44
N LYS A 107 -0.34 6.82 12.27
CA LYS A 107 -1.75 6.68 11.92
C LYS A 107 -2.00 7.30 10.57
N THR A 108 -2.66 6.57 9.69
CA THR A 108 -2.94 7.03 8.33
C THR A 108 -4.41 6.86 8.00
N ARG A 109 -4.98 7.83 7.29
CA ARG A 109 -6.28 7.71 6.62
C ARG A 109 -6.08 8.06 5.15
N ALA A 110 -6.55 7.21 4.26
CA ALA A 110 -6.45 7.42 2.82
C ALA A 110 -7.79 7.20 2.14
N GLU A 111 -8.06 7.96 1.08
CA GLU A 111 -9.16 7.71 0.15
C GLU A 111 -8.57 7.30 -1.20
N VAL A 112 -9.06 6.17 -1.72
CA VAL A 112 -8.58 5.58 -2.97
C VAL A 112 -9.75 5.42 -3.90
N LYS A 113 -9.79 6.19 -4.98
CA LYS A 113 -10.94 6.30 -5.90
C LYS A 113 -10.50 6.77 -7.28
N PHE A 114 -11.35 6.60 -8.27
CA PHE A 114 -11.12 7.20 -9.59
C PHE A 114 -11.51 8.68 -9.59
N GLU A 115 -10.64 9.52 -10.15
CA GLU A 115 -10.94 10.91 -10.53
C GLU A 115 -10.73 11.02 -12.05
N GLY A 116 -11.82 10.86 -12.82
CA GLY A 116 -11.72 10.62 -14.27
C GLY A 116 -11.05 9.28 -14.55
N ASP A 117 -10.05 9.28 -15.44
CA ASP A 117 -9.32 8.07 -15.83
C ASP A 117 -8.12 7.76 -14.91
N THR A 118 -7.89 8.58 -13.88
CA THR A 118 -6.75 8.42 -12.95
C THR A 118 -7.22 7.82 -11.63
N LEU A 119 -6.51 6.79 -11.17
CA LEU A 119 -6.69 6.27 -9.82
C LEU A 119 -5.92 7.15 -8.84
N VAL A 120 -6.63 7.77 -7.91
CA VAL A 120 -6.04 8.72 -6.94
C VAL A 120 -6.03 8.11 -5.54
N ASN A 121 -4.90 8.22 -4.86
CA ASN A 121 -4.72 7.86 -3.46
C ASN A 121 -4.31 9.11 -2.65
N ARG A 122 -5.26 9.70 -1.91
CA ARG A 122 -5.03 10.89 -1.07
C ARG A 122 -4.91 10.47 0.38
N ILE A 123 -3.81 10.83 1.05
CA ILE A 123 -3.42 10.30 2.35
C ILE A 123 -3.13 11.41 3.34
N GLU A 124 -3.66 11.27 4.55
CA GLU A 124 -3.21 12.00 5.73
C GLU A 124 -2.42 11.06 6.64
N LEU A 125 -1.24 11.50 7.09
CA LEU A 125 -0.37 10.74 8.00
C LEU A 125 -0.04 11.57 9.25
N LYS A 126 -0.28 10.99 10.42
CA LYS A 126 0.19 11.51 11.70
C LYS A 126 1.11 10.50 12.38
N GLY A 127 2.35 10.91 12.66
CA GLY A 127 3.32 10.18 13.45
C GLY A 127 3.57 10.84 14.80
N ILE A 128 3.59 10.05 15.86
CA ILE A 128 3.85 10.51 17.23
C ILE A 128 4.78 9.55 17.96
N ASP A 129 5.36 10.04 19.06
CA ASP A 129 6.19 9.29 20.01
C ASP A 129 7.47 8.69 19.41
N PHE A 130 7.95 9.24 18.28
CA PHE A 130 9.22 8.83 17.70
C PHE A 130 10.39 9.35 18.51
N LYS A 131 11.44 8.55 18.64
CA LYS A 131 12.71 8.97 19.26
C LYS A 131 13.49 9.79 18.23
N GLU A 132 13.95 10.99 18.62
CA GLU A 132 14.73 11.88 17.74
C GLU A 132 16.01 11.23 17.21
N ASP A 133 16.67 10.40 18.03
CA ASP A 133 17.85 9.62 17.67
C ASP A 133 17.54 8.16 17.28
N GLY A 134 16.25 7.83 17.12
CA GLY A 134 15.74 6.51 16.75
C GLY A 134 16.07 6.10 15.33
N ASN A 135 15.57 4.94 14.90
CA ASN A 135 15.85 4.42 13.56
C ASN A 135 15.14 5.22 12.46
N ILE A 136 13.98 5.77 12.79
CA ILE A 136 13.14 6.56 11.87
C ILE A 136 13.74 7.97 11.74
N LEU A 137 13.65 8.80 12.78
CA LEU A 137 14.11 10.20 12.72
C LEU A 137 15.63 10.32 12.53
N GLY A 138 16.40 9.33 13.02
CA GLY A 138 17.84 9.25 12.79
C GLY A 138 18.26 8.70 11.42
N HIS A 139 17.31 8.40 10.51
CA HIS A 139 17.59 7.89 9.15
C HIS A 139 18.56 6.69 9.09
N LYS A 140 18.34 5.69 9.95
CA LYS A 140 19.24 4.53 10.09
C LYS A 140 18.85 3.32 9.22
N MET A 141 17.72 3.40 8.52
CA MET A 141 17.25 2.32 7.62
C MET A 141 18.08 2.27 6.33
N GLU A 142 18.27 1.05 5.82
CA GLU A 142 18.77 0.83 4.46
C GLU A 142 17.72 1.24 3.42
N TYR A 143 18.17 1.61 2.22
CA TYR A 143 17.29 1.97 1.11
C TYR A 143 16.92 0.73 0.28
N ASN A 144 16.16 -0.18 0.90
CA ASN A 144 15.64 -1.39 0.27
C ASN A 144 14.28 -1.76 0.86
N TYR A 145 13.68 -2.82 0.31
CA TYR A 145 12.41 -3.33 0.79
C TYR A 145 12.34 -4.85 0.62
N ASN A 146 11.97 -5.56 1.68
CA ASN A 146 11.87 -7.02 1.66
C ASN A 146 10.49 -7.47 1.18
N SER A 147 10.42 -8.60 0.48
CA SER A 147 9.15 -9.26 0.15
C SER A 147 8.43 -9.73 1.42
N HIS A 148 7.09 -9.69 1.41
CA HIS A 148 6.28 -10.22 2.50
C HIS A 148 4.86 -10.59 2.06
N ASN A 149 4.13 -11.24 2.96
CA ASN A 149 2.73 -11.58 2.78
C ASN A 149 1.83 -10.66 3.62
N VAL A 150 0.72 -10.24 3.02
CA VAL A 150 -0.29 -9.36 3.62
C VAL A 150 -1.57 -10.16 3.81
N TYR A 151 -1.97 -10.41 5.06
CA TYR A 151 -3.10 -11.30 5.37
C TYR A 151 -4.41 -10.53 5.39
N ILE A 152 -5.39 -10.98 4.60
CA ILE A 152 -6.68 -10.32 4.38
C ILE A 152 -7.82 -11.18 4.91
N MET A 153 -8.75 -10.54 5.63
CA MET A 153 -9.97 -11.15 6.15
C MET A 153 -11.14 -10.20 5.94
N ALA A 154 -12.35 -10.72 5.73
CA ALA A 154 -13.55 -9.89 5.70
C ALA A 154 -13.86 -9.25 7.07
N ASP A 155 -14.37 -8.03 7.05
CA ASP A 155 -14.96 -7.32 8.19
C ASP A 155 -16.43 -7.03 7.88
N LYS A 156 -17.25 -8.09 7.93
CA LYS A 156 -18.69 -8.03 7.58
C LYS A 156 -19.45 -6.90 8.28
N PRO A 157 -19.25 -6.61 9.59
CA PRO A 157 -19.95 -5.51 10.26
C PRO A 157 -19.70 -4.12 9.67
N LYS A 158 -18.57 -3.94 8.98
CA LYS A 158 -18.19 -2.68 8.32
C LYS A 158 -18.24 -2.76 6.79
N ASN A 159 -18.85 -3.83 6.25
CA ASN A 159 -18.93 -4.10 4.83
C ASN A 159 -17.57 -3.99 4.11
N GLY A 160 -16.49 -4.43 4.76
CA GLY A 160 -15.13 -4.17 4.32
C GLY A 160 -14.16 -5.29 4.64
N ILE A 161 -12.89 -4.96 4.80
CA ILE A 161 -11.81 -5.90 5.14
C ILE A 161 -10.96 -5.42 6.30
N LYS A 162 -10.35 -6.39 6.99
CA LYS A 162 -9.27 -6.21 7.95
C LYS A 162 -8.02 -6.87 7.43
N VAL A 163 -6.90 -6.19 7.62
CA VAL A 163 -5.61 -6.61 7.10
C VAL A 163 -4.55 -6.49 8.20
N ASN A 164 -3.68 -7.48 8.31
CA ASN A 164 -2.56 -7.45 9.24
C ASN A 164 -1.30 -8.05 8.63
N PHE A 165 -0.15 -7.47 8.97
CA PHE A 165 1.17 -7.94 8.56
C PHE A 165 2.26 -7.24 9.37
N LYS A 166 3.48 -7.75 9.25
CA LYS A 166 4.67 -7.15 9.89
C LYS A 166 5.73 -6.90 8.83
N ILE A 167 6.22 -5.67 8.77
CA ILE A 167 7.36 -5.31 7.94
C ILE A 167 8.64 -5.43 8.77
N ARG A 168 9.70 -5.88 8.10
CA ARG A 168 11.06 -5.96 8.63
C ARG A 168 11.94 -5.03 7.79
N HIS A 169 12.16 -3.81 8.28
CA HIS A 169 13.07 -2.87 7.65
C HIS A 169 14.50 -3.19 8.05
N ASN A 170 15.40 -3.32 7.07
CA ASN A 170 16.82 -3.53 7.33
C ASN A 170 17.44 -2.22 7.86
N ILE A 171 18.24 -2.31 8.91
CA ILE A 171 18.99 -1.19 9.47
C ILE A 171 20.44 -1.28 9.01
N LYS A 172 21.09 -0.12 8.80
CA LYS A 172 22.48 -0.02 8.31
C LYS A 172 23.51 -0.74 9.18
N ASP A 173 23.18 -1.06 10.43
CA ASP A 173 24.03 -1.82 11.35
C ASP A 173 23.85 -3.34 11.24
N GLY A 174 23.00 -3.81 10.32
CA GLY A 174 22.67 -5.22 10.09
C GLY A 174 21.51 -5.73 10.94
N SER A 175 20.94 -4.92 11.84
CA SER A 175 19.74 -5.27 12.62
C SER A 175 18.45 -5.00 11.83
N VAL A 176 17.30 -5.22 12.47
CA VAL A 176 15.97 -5.09 11.84
C VAL A 176 15.06 -4.21 12.71
N GLN A 177 14.43 -3.22 12.07
CA GLN A 177 13.31 -2.48 12.64
C GLN A 177 11.99 -3.14 12.23
N LEU A 178 11.21 -3.59 13.21
CA LEU A 178 9.87 -4.12 12.97
C LEU A 178 8.84 -2.98 12.88
N ALA A 179 7.91 -3.10 11.94
CA ALA A 179 6.74 -2.24 11.81
C ALA A 179 5.46 -3.09 11.69
N ASP A 180 4.68 -3.13 12.77
CA ASP A 180 3.44 -3.90 12.87
C ASP A 180 2.26 -3.12 12.29
N HIS A 181 1.66 -3.65 11.22
CA HIS A 181 0.59 -2.99 10.50
C HIS A 181 -0.77 -3.59 10.87
N TYR A 182 -1.68 -2.70 11.26
CA TYR A 182 -3.10 -2.98 11.41
C TYR A 182 -3.86 -2.10 10.45
N GLN A 183 -4.62 -2.71 9.55
CA GLN A 183 -5.30 -2.03 8.46
C GLN A 183 -6.78 -2.40 8.41
N GLN A 184 -7.57 -1.41 8.00
CA GLN A 184 -8.98 -1.54 7.70
C GLN A 184 -9.27 -0.85 6.37
N ASN A 185 -10.11 -1.47 5.54
CA ASN A 185 -10.68 -0.81 4.37
C ASN A 185 -12.21 -0.90 4.42
N THR A 186 -12.87 0.20 4.08
CA THR A 186 -14.34 0.30 3.98
C THR A 186 -14.71 0.98 2.67
N PRO A 187 -15.76 0.54 1.97
CA PRO A 187 -16.19 1.18 0.74
C PRO A 187 -16.64 2.62 1.01
N ILE A 188 -16.44 3.50 0.03
CA ILE A 188 -16.97 4.88 0.05
C ILE A 188 -18.43 4.88 -0.44
N GLY A 189 -18.72 4.13 -1.50
CA GLY A 189 -20.07 4.00 -2.05
C GLY A 189 -20.95 2.99 -1.30
N ASP A 190 -22.26 3.12 -1.49
CA ASP A 190 -23.29 2.21 -0.92
C ASP A 190 -23.54 0.97 -1.80
N GLY A 191 -22.82 0.85 -2.92
CA GLY A 191 -22.93 -0.28 -3.84
C GLY A 191 -22.48 -1.62 -3.21
N PRO A 192 -22.91 -2.75 -3.79
CA PRO A 192 -22.45 -4.06 -3.33
C PRO A 192 -20.95 -4.25 -3.60
N VAL A 193 -20.23 -4.79 -2.61
CA VAL A 193 -18.80 -5.12 -2.69
C VAL A 193 -18.56 -6.61 -2.46
N LEU A 194 -17.42 -7.10 -2.92
CA LEU A 194 -16.98 -8.48 -2.69
C LEU A 194 -16.30 -8.59 -1.34
N LEU A 195 -16.89 -9.36 -0.42
CA LEU A 195 -16.25 -9.68 0.85
C LEU A 195 -15.47 -10.99 0.72
N PRO A 196 -14.14 -10.98 0.94
CA PRO A 196 -13.30 -12.13 0.66
C PRO A 196 -13.35 -13.18 1.76
N ASP A 197 -13.09 -14.43 1.39
CA ASP A 197 -12.59 -15.42 2.34
C ASP A 197 -11.12 -15.11 2.67
N ASN A 198 -10.60 -15.75 3.71
CA ASN A 198 -9.23 -15.52 4.16
C ASN A 198 -8.23 -15.88 3.06
N HIS A 199 -7.37 -14.93 2.73
CA HIS A 199 -6.31 -15.11 1.74
C HIS A 199 -5.15 -14.15 2.06
N TYR A 200 -4.13 -14.12 1.22
CA TYR A 200 -3.05 -13.14 1.35
C TYR A 200 -2.63 -12.56 0.01
N LEU A 201 -1.98 -11.39 0.07
CA LEU A 201 -1.23 -10.84 -1.05
C LEU A 201 0.25 -11.10 -0.82
N SER A 202 0.93 -11.67 -1.80
CA SER A 202 2.39 -11.76 -1.84
C SER A 202 2.94 -10.54 -2.58
N THR A 203 3.86 -9.83 -1.96
CA THR A 203 4.37 -8.53 -2.42
C THR A 203 5.88 -8.58 -2.61
N GLN A 204 6.38 -7.90 -3.65
CA GLN A 204 7.80 -7.74 -3.95
C GLN A 204 8.03 -6.31 -4.42
N SER A 205 9.00 -5.61 -3.82
CA SER A 205 9.23 -4.19 -4.10
C SER A 205 10.72 -3.91 -4.31
N ALA A 206 11.03 -3.09 -5.30
CA ALA A 206 12.38 -2.61 -5.58
C ALA A 206 12.40 -1.08 -5.53
N LEU A 207 13.33 -0.54 -4.74
CA LEU A 207 13.53 0.90 -4.58
C LEU A 207 14.73 1.35 -5.40
N SER A 208 14.60 2.46 -6.12
CA SER A 208 15.70 3.04 -6.89
C SER A 208 15.62 4.56 -6.94
N LYS A 209 16.57 5.19 -7.64
CA LYS A 209 16.68 6.65 -7.79
C LYS A 209 16.75 7.03 -9.27
N ASP A 210 16.13 8.15 -9.59
CA ASP A 210 16.31 8.86 -10.85
C ASP A 210 17.61 9.68 -10.77
N PRO A 211 18.64 9.41 -11.60
CA PRO A 211 19.90 10.14 -11.56
C PRO A 211 19.75 11.64 -11.93
N ASN A 212 18.67 12.00 -12.63
CA ASN A 212 18.40 13.35 -13.08
C ASN A 212 17.54 14.15 -12.09
N GLU A 213 16.81 13.48 -11.20
CA GLU A 213 16.03 14.14 -10.16
C GLU A 213 16.93 14.63 -9.02
N LYS A 214 16.81 15.92 -8.70
CA LYS A 214 17.62 16.55 -7.64
C LYS A 214 16.87 16.72 -6.32
N ARG A 215 15.54 16.63 -6.35
CA ARG A 215 14.71 16.64 -5.14
C ARG A 215 14.84 15.32 -4.39
N ASP A 216 14.48 15.33 -3.11
CA ASP A 216 14.39 14.09 -2.34
C ASP A 216 13.22 13.26 -2.88
N HIS A 217 13.50 12.04 -3.33
CA HIS A 217 12.56 11.25 -4.13
C HIS A 217 12.77 9.74 -3.97
N MET A 218 11.83 8.93 -4.45
CA MET A 218 11.93 7.48 -4.55
C MET A 218 11.29 6.99 -5.83
N ILE A 219 11.97 6.11 -6.57
CA ILE A 219 11.33 5.27 -7.59
C ILE A 219 10.98 3.93 -6.96
N LEU A 220 9.75 3.48 -7.18
CA LEU A 220 9.23 2.19 -6.74
C LEU A 220 8.77 1.38 -7.96
N LEU A 221 9.28 0.15 -8.06
CA LEU A 221 8.70 -0.91 -8.87
C LEU A 221 8.17 -1.98 -7.92
N GLU A 222 6.92 -2.40 -8.11
CA GLU A 222 6.29 -3.36 -7.21
C GLU A 222 5.43 -4.37 -7.95
N PHE A 223 5.42 -5.60 -7.44
CA PHE A 223 4.59 -6.70 -7.91
C PHE A 223 3.77 -7.28 -6.76
N VAL A 224 2.46 -7.45 -6.99
CA VAL A 224 1.52 -7.96 -5.99
C VAL A 224 0.63 -9.03 -6.60
N THR A 225 0.57 -10.21 -5.98
CA THR A 225 -0.30 -11.33 -6.41
C THR A 225 -1.08 -11.88 -5.23
N ALA A 226 -2.39 -12.08 -5.40
CA ALA A 226 -3.23 -12.76 -4.42
C ALA A 226 -3.03 -14.28 -4.47
N ALA A 227 -3.01 -14.90 -3.29
CA ALA A 227 -2.81 -16.34 -3.12
C ALA A 227 -3.47 -16.85 -1.82
N GLY A 228 -3.42 -18.16 -1.58
CA GLY A 228 -3.92 -18.79 -0.35
C GLY A 228 -5.29 -19.46 -0.47
N ILE A 229 -5.92 -19.42 -1.65
CA ILE A 229 -7.15 -20.17 -1.96
C ILE A 229 -6.83 -21.13 -3.11
N THR A 230 -7.04 -22.43 -2.89
CA THR A 230 -6.80 -23.48 -3.88
C THR A 230 -7.97 -23.58 -4.85
N HIS A 231 -7.70 -23.87 -6.12
CA HIS A 231 -8.71 -24.48 -7.00
C HIS A 231 -9.12 -25.82 -6.40
N GLY A 232 -10.40 -26.20 -6.46
CA GLY A 232 -10.82 -27.54 -6.02
C GLY A 232 -9.92 -28.59 -6.69
N MET A 233 -9.27 -29.45 -5.89
CA MET A 233 -8.20 -30.35 -6.34
C MET A 233 -8.65 -31.31 -7.46
N ASP A 234 -9.95 -31.54 -7.61
CA ASP A 234 -10.53 -32.44 -8.62
C ASP A 234 -10.59 -31.86 -10.05
N GLU A 235 -10.41 -30.55 -10.21
CA GLU A 235 -10.45 -29.88 -11.53
C GLU A 235 -9.06 -29.61 -12.14
N LEU A 236 -7.98 -29.66 -11.35
CA LEU A 236 -6.64 -29.30 -11.82
C LEU A 236 -5.81 -30.45 -12.42
N TYR A 237 -6.25 -31.70 -12.23
CA TYR A 237 -5.56 -32.92 -12.70
C TYR A 237 -6.37 -33.72 -13.74
N LYS A 238 -7.27 -33.06 -14.48
CA LYS A 238 -7.90 -33.60 -15.70
C LYS A 238 -7.29 -32.99 -16.95
#